data_AF-A0A0L1M3G5-F1
#
_entry.id   AF-A0A0L1M3G5-F1
#
_cell.length_a   1.000
_cell.length_b   1.000
_cell.length_c   1.000
_cell.angle_alpha   90.00
_cell.angle_beta   90.00
_cell.angle_gamma   90.00
#
_symmetry.space_group_name_H-M   'P 1'
#
loop_
_entity.id
_entity.type
_entity.pdbx_description
1 polymer ?
#
loop_
_entity_poly.entity_id
_entity_poly.type
_entity_poly.pdbx_seq_one_letter_code
_entity_poly.pdbx_strand_id
1 'polypeptide(L)'
;MRVDRSNGTVVALLDDGSVDSAPNTIAPGLRLPETVGSTLRDDWKFLAAWGAATAVLGTVMTMAAVAIGATLDPSTLEMLAAYPAY
;
A
#
# COMPACT_ATOMS: atom_id res chain seq x y z
N MET A 1 -38.72 -9.94 -0.92
CA MET A 1 -37.52 -9.09 -0.72
C MET A 1 -37.81 -7.69 -1.28
N ARG A 2 -37.57 -6.62 -0.52
CA ARG A 2 -37.81 -5.22 -0.90
C ARG A 2 -36.58 -4.38 -0.56
N VAL A 3 -36.26 -3.40 -1.40
CA VAL A 3 -35.20 -2.43 -1.11
C VAL A 3 -35.80 -1.21 -0.42
N ASP A 4 -35.33 -0.91 0.79
CA ASP A 4 -35.57 0.35 1.50
C ASP A 4 -34.45 1.34 1.14
N ARG A 5 -34.73 2.23 0.20
CA ARG A 5 -33.77 3.24 -0.27
C ARG A 5 -33.52 4.36 0.74
N SER A 6 -34.44 4.61 1.67
CA SER A 6 -34.25 5.62 2.72
C SER A 6 -33.20 5.19 3.74
N ASN A 7 -33.19 3.91 4.08
CA ASN A 7 -32.25 3.34 5.06
C ASN A 7 -31.08 2.59 4.41
N GLY A 8 -31.07 2.44 3.08
CA GLY A 8 -30.00 1.73 2.37
C GLY A 8 -29.95 0.24 2.69
N THR A 9 -31.09 -0.38 3.00
CA THR A 9 -31.19 -1.78 3.41
C THR A 9 -32.07 -2.60 2.48
N VAL A 10 -31.82 -3.89 2.44
CA VAL A 10 -32.67 -4.90 1.79
C VAL A 10 -33.43 -5.61 2.90
N VAL A 11 -34.75 -5.62 2.80
CA VAL A 11 -35.66 -6.23 3.78
C VAL A 11 -36.32 -7.45 3.15
N ALA A 12 -36.22 -8.60 3.81
CA ALA A 12 -36.84 -9.85 3.42
C ALA A 12 -37.91 -10.26 4.45
N LEU A 13 -39.06 -10.72 3.96
CA LEU A 13 -40.03 -11.43 4.78
C LEU A 13 -39.69 -12.93 4.65
N LEU A 14 -39.47 -13.59 5.78
CA LEU A 14 -39.15 -15.01 5.85
C LEU A 14 -40.43 -15.85 5.95
N ASP A 15 -40.31 -17.15 5.68
CA ASP A 15 -41.46 -18.07 5.64
C ASP A 15 -42.10 -18.29 7.02
N ASP A 16 -41.38 -17.98 8.10
CA ASP A 16 -41.90 -17.97 9.47
C ASP A 16 -42.64 -16.67 9.85
N GLY A 17 -42.80 -15.75 8.89
CA GLY A 17 -43.43 -14.45 9.08
C GLY A 17 -42.52 -13.38 9.71
N SER A 18 -41.28 -13.72 10.04
CA SER A 18 -40.30 -12.77 10.55
C SER A 18 -39.70 -11.91 9.44
N VAL A 19 -39.11 -10.78 9.83
CA VAL A 19 -38.49 -9.83 8.91
C VAL A 19 -36.99 -9.79 9.17
N ASP A 20 -36.20 -10.08 8.13
CA ASP A 20 -34.74 -9.94 8.15
C ASP A 20 -34.32 -8.70 7.36
N SER A 21 -33.29 -8.00 7.83
CA SER A 21 -32.78 -6.78 7.21
C SER A 21 -31.26 -6.82 7.07
N ALA A 22 -30.77 -6.60 5.86
CA ALA A 22 -29.34 -6.56 5.56
C ALA A 22 -28.94 -5.23 4.89
N PRO A 23 -27.70 -4.74 5.08
CA PRO A 23 -27.20 -3.59 4.36
C PRO A 23 -27.19 -3.82 2.84
N ASN A 24 -27.59 -2.81 2.05
CA ASN A 24 -27.42 -2.85 0.61
C ASN A 24 -25.97 -2.55 0.25
N THR A 25 -25.18 -3.58 -0.06
CA THR A 25 -23.76 -3.48 -0.42
C THR A 25 -23.47 -2.70 -1.71
N ILE A 26 -24.51 -2.36 -2.48
CA ILE A 26 -24.43 -1.54 -3.70
C ILE A 26 -24.74 -0.06 -3.40
N ALA A 27 -25.13 0.28 -2.15
CA ALA A 27 -25.43 1.65 -1.78
C ALA A 27 -24.15 2.52 -1.79
N PRO A 28 -24.11 3.64 -2.54
CA PRO A 28 -22.89 4.45 -2.71
C PRO A 28 -22.32 5.05 -1.42
N GLY A 29 -23.14 5.15 -0.36
CA GLY A 29 -22.76 5.69 0.94
C GLY A 29 -22.41 4.64 1.99
N LEU A 30 -22.45 3.35 1.66
CA LEU A 30 -22.14 2.28 2.61
C LEU A 30 -20.63 2.21 2.83
N ARG A 31 -20.18 2.56 4.04
CA ARG A 31 -18.78 2.37 4.45
C ARG A 31 -18.53 0.88 4.68
N LEU A 32 -17.92 0.23 3.70
CA LEU A 32 -17.42 -1.13 3.87
C LEU A 32 -16.18 -1.10 4.79
N PRO A 33 -15.93 -2.19 5.55
CA PRO A 33 -14.70 -2.33 6.31
C PRO A 33 -13.49 -2.16 5.39
N GLU A 34 -12.48 -1.45 5.87
CA GLU A 34 -11.23 -1.30 5.13
C GLU A 34 -10.57 -2.68 4.97
N THR A 35 -10.14 -2.97 3.74
CA THR A 35 -9.37 -4.17 3.40
C THR A 35 -7.98 -3.74 2.95
N VAL A 36 -7.01 -4.64 3.01
CA VAL A 36 -5.67 -4.38 2.46
C VAL A 36 -5.74 -3.94 0.98
N GLY A 37 -6.68 -4.50 0.21
CA GLY A 37 -6.89 -4.10 -1.18
C GLY A 37 -7.44 -2.68 -1.34
N SER A 38 -8.36 -2.25 -0.47
CA SER A 38 -8.91 -0.89 -0.53
C SER A 38 -7.87 0.14 -0.12
N THR A 39 -7.13 -0.09 0.98
CA THR A 39 -6.10 0.85 1.45
C THR A 39 -4.96 1.00 0.44
N LEU A 40 -4.48 -0.09 -0.15
CA LEU A 40 -3.46 -0.03 -1.22
C LEU A 40 -3.95 0.75 -2.45
N ARG A 41 -5.24 0.66 -2.78
CA ARG A 41 -5.80 1.37 -3.92
C ARG A 41 -6.00 2.85 -3.65
N ASP A 42 -6.48 3.19 -2.45
CA ASP A 42 -6.71 4.56 -2.02
C ASP A 42 -5.37 5.30 -1.87
N ASP A 43 -4.35 4.65 -1.30
CA ASP A 43 -3.04 5.24 -1.04
C ASP A 43 -1.99 4.95 -2.13
N TRP A 44 -2.36 4.36 -3.27
CA TRP A 44 -1.43 3.98 -4.33
C TRP A 44 -0.48 5.10 -4.74
N LYS A 45 -0.97 6.35 -4.82
CA LYS A 45 -0.15 7.52 -5.21
C LYS A 45 0.93 7.83 -4.17
N PHE A 46 0.58 7.75 -2.89
CA PHE A 46 1.51 7.96 -1.80
C PHE A 46 2.58 6.87 -1.78
N LEU A 47 2.15 5.60 -1.88
CA LEU A 47 3.06 4.45 -1.93
C LEU A 47 3.99 4.52 -3.15
N ALA A 48 3.48 4.91 -4.31
CA ALA A 48 4.27 5.10 -5.52
C ALA A 48 5.29 6.24 -5.37
N ALA A 49 4.89 7.38 -4.81
CA ALA A 49 5.79 8.51 -4.57
C ALA A 49 6.90 8.14 -3.58
N TRP A 50 6.55 7.46 -2.49
CA TRP A 50 7.52 7.01 -1.50
C TRP A 50 8.50 5.98 -2.09
N GLY A 51 7.99 4.99 -2.81
CA GLY A 51 8.80 4.00 -3.50
C GLY A 51 9.73 4.62 -4.55
N ALA A 52 9.27 5.64 -5.27
CA ALA A 52 10.11 6.38 -6.21
C ALA A 52 11.22 7.15 -5.48
N ALA A 53 10.92 7.82 -4.37
CA ALA A 53 11.91 8.58 -3.60
C ALA A 53 13.01 7.67 -3.04
N THR A 54 12.65 6.50 -2.50
CA THR A 54 13.63 5.53 -1.99
C THR A 54 14.44 4.91 -3.13
N ALA A 55 13.82 4.61 -4.27
CA ALA A 55 14.52 4.11 -5.44
C ALA A 55 15.55 5.13 -5.97
N VAL A 56 15.20 6.42 -6.02
CA VAL A 56 16.12 7.49 -6.42
C VAL A 56 17.30 7.55 -5.45
N LEU A 57 17.05 7.62 -4.15
CA LEU A 57 18.12 7.67 -3.15
C LEU A 57 19.03 6.44 -3.22
N GLY A 58 18.46 5.24 -3.32
CA GLY A 58 19.21 3.99 -3.47
C GLY A 58 20.07 3.99 -4.74
N THR A 59 19.52 4.49 -5.84
CA THR A 59 20.26 4.61 -7.12
C THR A 59 21.42 5.59 -6.98
N VAL A 60 21.21 6.76 -6.37
CA VAL A 60 22.27 7.76 -6.15
C VAL A 60 23.40 7.19 -5.28
N MET A 61 23.06 6.50 -4.18
CA MET A 61 24.08 5.89 -3.30
C MET A 61 24.87 4.79 -4.02
N THR A 62 24.18 3.94 -4.81
CA THR A 62 24.83 2.88 -5.57
C THR A 62 25.78 3.46 -6.63
N MET A 63 25.34 4.49 -7.35
CA MET A 63 26.17 5.20 -8.33
C MET A 63 27.39 5.86 -7.67
N ALA A 64 27.22 6.46 -6.49
CA ALA A 64 28.32 7.04 -5.73
C ALA A 64 29.35 5.97 -5.32
N ALA A 65 28.90 4.82 -4.82
CA ALA A 65 29.79 3.71 -4.46
C ALA A 65 30.59 3.18 -5.66
N VAL A 66 29.92 3.01 -6.82
CA VAL A 66 30.58 2.58 -8.07
C VAL A 66 31.60 3.63 -8.54
N ALA A 67 31.25 4.91 -8.51
CA ALA A 67 32.14 5.98 -8.93
C ALA A 67 33.39 6.04 -8.04
N ILE A 68 33.22 5.97 -6.71
CA ILE A 68 34.32 5.93 -5.74
C ILE A 68 35.22 4.72 -6.02
N GLY A 69 34.64 3.54 -6.21
CA GLY A 69 35.36 2.31 -6.55
C GLY A 69 36.16 2.40 -7.85
N ALA A 70 35.65 3.14 -8.85
CA ALA A 70 36.31 3.31 -10.14
C ALA A 70 37.44 4.35 -10.12
N THR A 71 37.42 5.30 -9.18
CA THR A 71 38.39 6.43 -9.14
C THR A 71 39.48 6.29 -8.09
N LEU A 72 39.30 5.45 -7.08
CA LEU A 72 40.29 5.23 -6.03
C LEU A 72 41.43 4.33 -6.50
N ASP A 73 42.62 4.58 -5.96
CA ASP A 73 43.76 3.71 -6.11
C ASP A 73 43.55 2.37 -5.36
N PRO A 74 44.07 1.25 -5.87
CA PRO A 74 43.79 -0.09 -5.32
C PRO A 74 44.15 -0.24 -3.83
N SER A 75 45.23 0.42 -3.38
CA SER A 75 45.64 0.42 -1.96
C SER A 75 44.59 1.04 -1.04
N THR A 76 43.98 2.14 -1.45
CA THR A 76 42.94 2.82 -0.67
C THR A 76 41.66 1.99 -0.63
N LEU A 77 41.33 1.26 -1.70
CA LEU A 77 40.19 0.33 -1.72
C LEU A 77 40.38 -0.85 -0.77
N GLU A 78 41.58 -1.45 -0.74
CA GLU A 78 41.90 -2.54 0.20
C GLU A 78 41.80 -2.07 1.65
N MET A 79 42.28 -0.85 1.96
CA MET A 79 42.14 -0.27 3.29
C MET A 79 40.67 -0.03 3.67
N LEU A 80 39.83 0.40 2.72
CA LEU A 80 38.40 0.62 2.96
C LEU A 80 37.64 -0.71 3.16
N ALA A 81 37.99 -1.74 2.40
CA ALA A 81 37.40 -3.07 2.50
C ALA A 81 37.84 -3.82 3.78
N ALA A 82 39.06 -3.56 4.26
CA ALA A 82 39.58 -4.09 5.51
C ALA A 82 39.06 -3.34 6.75
N TYR A 83 38.34 -2.22 6.57
CA TYR A 83 37.78 -1.46 7.69
C TYR A 83 36.66 -2.25 8.37
N PRO A 84 36.78 -2.57 9.67
CA PRO A 84 35.76 -3.33 10.38
C PRO A 84 34.50 -2.46 10.55
N ALA A 85 33.44 -2.81 9.82
CA ALA A 85 32.10 -2.31 10.10
C ALA A 85 31.65 -2.95 11.42
N TYR A 86 31.49 -2.13 12.45
CA TYR A 86 30.97 -2.53 13.76
C TYR A 86 29.57 -3.15 13.66
#